data_AF-X1GBV4-F1
#
_entry.id   AF-X1GBV4-F1
#
_cell.length_a   1.000
_cell.length_b   1.000
_cell.length_c   1.000
_cell.angle_alpha   90.00
_cell.angle_beta   90.00
_cell.angle_gamma   90.00
#
_symmetry.space_group_name_H-M   'P 1'
#
loop_
_entity.id
_entity.type
_entity.pdbx_description
1 polymer ?
#
loop_
_entity_poly.entity_id
_entity_poly.type
_entity_poly.pdbx_seq_one_letter_code
_entity_poly.pdbx_strand_id
1 'polypeptide(L)'
;NSLTIGTRKKVWWRCNRNQEHIWNASVNQRTSSGKLRGCPFCAGKKVAKSNSLKTTHPEIIKEWNCKLNKYLTPDNITSGSNKKVWWKCLKNKKHTWIASPKQRIRQNNSCPICNSLGVKFPRIAKEWHPIKNGELTPNDVSYSSHKSVWWKCSKGFDHAWKSSINSRTSMNTGCPICSGYKVVKSNSLATMNPEIASQWHFKKNGKLNPENVYYKSHRKVWWKCPEGDDHEWRATIKSRINGIGCPICSGRKVAKSNSLAIRYPEIAKLWNKEKNGELSPYPV
;
A
#
# COMPACT_ATOMS: atom_id res chain seq x y z
N ASN A 1 5.05 34.62 61.14
CA ASN A 1 5.59 33.49 60.35
C ASN A 1 5.50 33.76 58.85
N SER A 2 6.44 34.52 58.31
CA SER A 2 6.53 34.83 56.87
C SER A 2 7.17 33.67 56.09
N LEU A 3 6.77 33.46 54.84
CA LEU A 3 7.33 32.42 53.96
C LEU A 3 8.08 33.07 52.79
N THR A 4 9.25 32.53 52.44
CA THR A 4 10.04 32.98 51.28
C THR A 4 9.65 32.20 50.02
N ILE A 5 9.83 32.78 48.83
CA ILE A 5 9.47 32.15 47.55
C ILE A 5 10.21 30.81 47.28
N GLY A 6 11.39 30.62 47.88
CA GLY A 6 12.19 29.40 47.73
C GLY A 6 11.87 28.30 48.75
N THR A 7 10.91 28.52 49.66
CA THR A 7 10.65 27.55 50.74
C THR A 7 10.07 26.23 50.22
N ARG A 8 10.61 25.11 50.70
CA ARG A 8 10.07 23.77 50.46
C ARG A 8 8.86 23.44 51.36
N LYS A 9 8.45 24.35 52.25
CA LYS A 9 7.27 24.17 53.11
C LYS A 9 6.02 23.97 52.26
N LYS A 10 5.31 22.87 52.53
CA LYS A 10 4.04 22.52 51.89
C LYS A 10 2.90 23.32 52.51
N VAL A 11 2.09 23.94 51.67
CA VAL A 11 0.88 24.68 52.04
C VAL A 11 -0.26 24.32 51.12
N TRP A 12 -1.49 24.58 51.56
CA TRP A 12 -2.69 24.34 50.78
C TRP A 12 -2.96 25.49 49.83
N TRP A 13 -3.27 25.14 48.58
CA TRP A 13 -3.58 26.06 47.50
C TRP A 13 -5.00 25.81 47.00
N ARG A 14 -5.65 26.86 46.51
CA ARG A 14 -6.97 26.80 45.88
C ARG A 14 -6.91 27.40 44.47
N CYS A 15 -7.64 26.82 43.53
CA CYS A 15 -7.69 27.33 42.16
C CYS A 15 -8.66 28.51 42.05
N ASN A 16 -8.27 29.52 41.27
CA ASN A 16 -9.14 30.66 40.94
C ASN A 16 -10.26 30.31 39.94
N ARG A 17 -10.08 29.26 39.12
CA ARG A 17 -11.08 28.83 38.13
C ARG A 17 -12.12 27.84 38.67
N ASN A 18 -11.76 27.09 39.72
CA ASN A 18 -12.66 26.15 40.37
C ASN A 18 -12.28 26.02 41.85
N GLN A 19 -13.17 26.48 42.74
CA GLN A 19 -12.91 26.54 44.17
C GLN A 19 -12.78 25.16 44.83
N GLU A 20 -13.29 24.08 44.21
CA GLU A 20 -13.14 22.70 44.69
C GLU A 20 -11.73 22.15 44.47
N HIS A 21 -10.94 22.78 43.58
CA HIS A 21 -9.57 22.35 43.31
C HIS A 21 -8.65 22.83 44.43
N ILE A 22 -8.54 22.01 45.46
CA ILE A 22 -7.67 22.23 46.61
C ILE A 22 -6.50 21.25 46.53
N TRP A 23 -5.26 21.73 46.59
CA TRP A 23 -4.08 20.86 46.57
C TRP A 23 -2.98 21.31 47.51
N ASN A 24 -2.25 20.34 48.04
CA ASN A 24 -1.06 20.57 48.83
C ASN A 24 0.20 20.56 47.94
N ALA A 25 1.00 21.62 47.99
CA ALA A 25 2.28 21.74 47.29
C ALA A 25 3.20 22.74 48.01
N SER A 26 4.52 22.63 47.79
CA SER A 26 5.45 23.63 48.35
C SER A 26 5.42 24.94 47.59
N VAL A 27 5.73 26.06 48.26
CA VAL A 27 5.87 27.39 47.61
C VAL A 27 6.91 27.33 46.50
N ASN A 28 8.09 26.76 46.77
CA ASN A 28 9.17 26.62 45.79
C ASN A 28 8.71 25.90 44.51
N GLN A 29 8.02 24.75 44.62
CA GLN A 29 7.50 24.03 43.45
C GLN A 29 6.60 24.89 42.53
N ARG A 30 5.98 25.96 43.04
CA ARG A 30 5.15 26.86 42.25
C ARG A 30 5.92 28.03 41.63
N THR A 31 7.11 28.34 42.14
CA THR A 31 7.89 29.56 41.81
C THR A 31 9.25 29.26 41.16
N SER A 32 9.89 28.10 41.40
CA SER A 32 11.30 27.84 41.03
C SER A 32 11.64 27.95 39.54
N SER A 33 10.66 27.84 38.64
CA SER A 33 10.89 27.72 37.20
C SER A 33 10.70 29.02 36.41
N GLY A 34 10.54 30.18 37.07
CA GLY A 34 10.16 31.45 36.44
C GLY A 34 8.74 31.46 35.82
N LYS A 35 8.14 30.28 35.63
CA LYS A 35 6.74 30.05 35.26
C LYS A 35 5.95 29.61 36.48
N LEU A 36 4.89 30.34 36.80
CA LEU A 36 3.92 29.99 37.84
C LEU A 36 3.24 28.65 37.48
N ARG A 37 3.49 27.60 38.26
CA ARG A 37 2.77 26.33 38.07
C ARG A 37 1.31 26.50 38.51
N GLY A 38 0.40 26.33 37.55
CA GLY A 38 -1.05 26.44 37.75
C GLY A 38 -1.67 25.25 38.50
N CYS A 39 -2.99 25.24 38.58
CA CYS A 39 -3.75 24.18 39.25
C CYS A 39 -3.51 22.80 38.59
N PRO A 40 -3.10 21.76 39.35
CA PRO A 40 -2.81 20.44 38.81
C PRO A 40 -4.07 19.70 38.32
N PHE A 41 -5.26 20.05 38.82
CA PHE A 41 -6.52 19.51 38.31
C PHE A 41 -6.88 20.14 36.96
N CYS A 42 -6.80 21.46 36.81
CA CYS A 42 -6.98 22.11 35.50
C CYS A 42 -5.97 21.60 34.45
N ALA A 43 -4.74 21.31 34.86
CA ALA A 43 -3.73 20.71 33.99
C ALA A 43 -3.93 19.20 33.72
N GLY A 44 -4.98 18.59 34.28
CA GLY A 44 -5.30 17.17 34.11
C GLY A 44 -4.32 16.19 34.78
N LYS A 45 -3.44 16.70 35.68
CA LYS A 45 -2.45 15.92 36.42
C LYS A 45 -3.03 15.27 37.69
N LYS A 46 -4.08 15.86 38.25
CA LYS A 46 -4.90 15.27 39.32
C LYS A 46 -6.35 15.15 38.85
N VAL A 47 -7.04 14.13 39.34
CA VAL A 47 -8.46 13.88 39.02
C VAL A 47 -9.33 14.57 40.08
N ALA A 48 -10.39 15.23 39.62
CA ALA A 48 -11.49 15.79 40.39
C ALA A 48 -12.79 15.49 39.64
N LYS A 49 -13.94 15.64 40.31
CA LYS A 49 -15.26 15.44 39.67
C LYS A 49 -15.39 16.28 38.40
N SER A 50 -14.94 17.53 38.41
CA SER A 50 -15.05 18.45 37.29
C SER A 50 -14.18 18.11 36.06
N ASN A 51 -13.19 17.23 36.17
CA ASN A 51 -12.26 16.91 35.08
C ASN A 51 -12.11 15.40 34.82
N SER A 52 -12.95 14.59 35.46
CA SER A 52 -12.96 13.15 35.27
C SER A 52 -13.31 12.79 33.83
N LEU A 53 -12.91 11.61 33.38
CA LEU A 53 -13.25 11.10 32.06
C LEU A 53 -14.76 11.01 31.87
N LYS A 54 -15.48 10.55 32.91
CA LYS A 54 -16.94 10.46 32.88
C LYS A 54 -17.61 11.81 32.66
N THR A 55 -17.13 12.84 33.35
CA THR A 55 -17.70 14.19 33.29
C THR A 55 -17.38 14.87 31.97
N THR A 56 -16.15 14.71 31.47
CA THR A 56 -15.69 15.41 30.27
C THR A 56 -16.02 14.69 28.96
N HIS A 57 -16.18 13.36 28.99
CA HIS A 57 -16.40 12.51 27.81
C HIS A 57 -17.38 11.36 28.12
N PRO A 58 -18.65 11.64 28.45
CA PRO A 58 -19.64 10.62 28.81
C PRO A 58 -19.91 9.59 27.70
N GLU A 59 -19.77 9.98 26.44
CA GLU A 59 -20.04 9.15 25.27
C GLU A 59 -19.11 7.94 25.14
N ILE A 60 -17.82 8.10 25.48
CA ILE A 60 -16.83 7.01 25.39
C ILE A 60 -16.94 6.04 26.57
N ILE A 61 -17.64 6.40 27.64
CA ILE A 61 -17.82 5.53 28.81
C ILE A 61 -18.65 4.29 28.46
N LYS A 62 -19.50 4.37 27.43
CA LYS A 62 -20.23 3.20 26.92
C LYS A 62 -19.27 2.08 26.50
N GLU A 63 -18.07 2.44 26.05
CA GLU A 63 -16.99 1.53 25.66
C GLU A 63 -16.09 1.10 26.83
N TRP A 64 -16.29 1.62 28.04
CA TRP A 64 -15.49 1.22 29.19
C TRP A 64 -15.78 -0.23 29.58
N ASN A 65 -14.71 -1.02 29.77
CA ASN A 65 -14.86 -2.39 30.26
C ASN A 65 -14.75 -2.44 31.78
N CYS A 66 -15.89 -2.33 32.48
CA CYS A 66 -15.92 -2.33 33.95
C CYS A 66 -15.37 -3.62 34.56
N LYS A 67 -15.58 -4.78 33.92
CA LYS A 67 -15.12 -6.08 34.43
C LYS A 67 -13.60 -6.18 34.43
N LEU A 68 -12.95 -5.75 33.35
CA LEU A 68 -11.49 -5.85 33.20
C LEU A 68 -10.73 -4.70 33.89
N ASN A 69 -11.36 -3.53 34.07
CA ASN A 69 -10.72 -2.39 34.74
C ASN A 69 -10.78 -2.46 36.28
N LYS A 70 -11.52 -3.42 36.85
CA LYS A 70 -11.61 -3.69 38.30
C LYS A 70 -11.92 -2.40 39.09
N TYR A 71 -10.93 -1.88 39.82
CA TYR A 71 -11.05 -0.72 40.71
C TYR A 71 -10.95 0.64 40.00
N LEU A 72 -10.50 0.66 38.75
CA LEU A 72 -10.40 1.90 37.99
C LEU A 72 -11.77 2.26 37.39
N THR A 73 -12.26 3.45 37.71
CA THR A 73 -13.55 3.95 37.25
C THR A 73 -13.35 5.17 36.36
N PRO A 74 -14.29 5.45 35.44
CA PRO A 74 -14.30 6.70 34.68
C PRO A 74 -14.26 7.98 35.53
N ASP A 75 -14.71 7.90 36.79
CA ASP A 75 -14.69 9.00 37.74
C ASP A 75 -13.28 9.28 38.32
N ASN A 76 -12.37 8.30 38.28
CA ASN A 76 -11.03 8.38 38.90
C ASN A 76 -9.86 8.45 37.91
N ILE A 77 -10.13 8.85 36.66
CA ILE A 77 -9.12 9.05 35.61
C ILE A 77 -9.48 10.28 34.75
N THR A 78 -8.49 11.00 34.23
CA THR A 78 -8.72 12.13 33.30
C THR A 78 -8.64 11.69 31.83
N SER A 79 -9.27 12.45 30.94
CA SER A 79 -9.16 12.31 29.47
C SER A 79 -7.73 12.43 28.93
N GLY A 80 -6.87 13.19 29.62
CA GLY A 80 -5.46 13.33 29.28
C GLY A 80 -4.55 12.20 29.79
N SER A 81 -5.09 11.20 30.49
CA SER A 81 -4.30 10.13 31.10
C SER A 81 -3.66 9.21 30.06
N ASN A 82 -2.41 8.81 30.34
CA ASN A 82 -1.69 7.78 29.59
C ASN A 82 -1.88 6.36 30.17
N LYS A 83 -2.61 6.22 31.29
CA LYS A 83 -2.85 4.92 31.91
C LYS A 83 -3.60 4.02 30.93
N LYS A 84 -3.11 2.79 30.76
CA LYS A 84 -3.69 1.78 29.89
C LYS A 84 -4.91 1.16 30.58
N VAL A 85 -6.04 1.19 29.90
CA VAL A 85 -7.33 0.68 30.41
C VAL A 85 -8.00 -0.16 29.34
N TRP A 86 -8.87 -1.06 29.78
CA TRP A 86 -9.63 -1.94 28.93
C TRP A 86 -10.88 -1.26 28.38
N TRP A 87 -11.06 -1.40 27.08
CA TRP A 87 -12.24 -0.95 26.34
C TRP A 87 -12.94 -2.16 25.72
N LYS A 88 -14.21 -1.98 25.37
CA LYS A 88 -15.05 -2.95 24.67
C LYS A 88 -15.71 -2.27 23.48
N CYS A 89 -15.91 -3.03 22.39
CA CYS A 89 -16.60 -2.51 21.22
C CYS A 89 -18.11 -2.53 21.45
N LEU A 90 -18.77 -1.45 21.07
CA LEU A 90 -20.24 -1.41 21.09
C LEU A 90 -20.88 -2.28 20.00
N LYS A 91 -20.19 -2.47 18.86
CA LYS A 91 -20.67 -3.29 17.74
C LYS A 91 -20.46 -4.78 17.94
N ASN A 92 -19.31 -5.17 18.52
CA ASN A 92 -18.99 -6.56 18.79
C ASN A 92 -18.45 -6.72 20.21
N LYS A 93 -19.27 -7.20 21.14
CA LYS A 93 -18.93 -7.33 22.56
C LYS A 93 -17.72 -8.23 22.84
N LYS A 94 -17.34 -9.12 21.89
CA LYS A 94 -16.13 -9.95 22.00
C LYS A 94 -14.85 -9.14 21.78
N HIS A 95 -14.92 -8.04 21.04
CA HIS A 95 -13.77 -7.17 20.82
C HIS A 95 -13.50 -6.36 22.07
N THR A 96 -12.36 -6.65 22.68
CA THR A 96 -11.80 -5.87 23.80
C THR A 96 -10.37 -5.48 23.46
N TRP A 97 -9.95 -4.30 23.90
CA TRP A 97 -8.58 -3.83 23.64
C TRP A 97 -8.11 -2.90 24.75
N ILE A 98 -6.80 -2.72 24.83
CA ILE A 98 -6.15 -1.84 25.79
C ILE A 98 -5.72 -0.55 25.10
N ALA A 99 -6.14 0.61 25.62
CA ALA A 99 -5.66 1.92 25.17
C ALA A 99 -5.74 2.92 26.32
N SER A 100 -5.01 4.04 26.23
CA SER A 100 -5.22 5.12 27.20
C SER A 100 -6.40 6.01 26.79
N PRO A 101 -7.08 6.67 27.73
CA PRO A 101 -8.11 7.66 27.41
C PRO A 101 -7.63 8.72 26.42
N LYS A 102 -6.40 9.22 26.62
CA LYS A 102 -5.78 10.21 25.73
C LYS A 102 -5.67 9.71 24.29
N GLN A 103 -5.27 8.45 24.11
CA GLN A 103 -5.16 7.85 22.77
C GLN A 103 -6.55 7.58 22.18
N ARG A 104 -7.51 7.11 23.00
CA ARG A 104 -8.88 6.79 22.57
C ARG A 104 -9.58 7.99 21.94
N ILE A 105 -9.53 9.13 22.64
CA ILE A 105 -10.17 10.38 22.21
C ILE A 105 -9.54 10.89 20.91
N ARG A 106 -8.21 10.83 20.77
CA ARG A 106 -7.53 11.23 19.53
C ARG A 106 -7.87 10.35 18.32
N GLN A 107 -8.20 9.08 18.53
CA GLN A 107 -8.43 8.09 17.46
C GLN A 107 -9.91 8.00 17.03
N ASN A 108 -10.72 9.04 17.33
CA ASN A 108 -12.13 9.17 16.97
C ASN A 108 -12.97 7.93 17.34
N ASN A 109 -12.72 7.34 18.52
CA ASN A 109 -13.52 6.25 19.11
C ASN A 109 -13.74 5.03 18.21
N SER A 110 -12.82 4.71 17.29
CA SER A 110 -13.01 3.56 16.40
C SER A 110 -12.40 2.27 16.97
N CYS A 111 -13.13 1.16 16.97
CA CYS A 111 -12.62 -0.12 17.49
C CYS A 111 -11.45 -0.61 16.62
N PRO A 112 -10.24 -0.81 17.19
CA PRO A 112 -9.06 -1.18 16.41
C PRO A 112 -9.20 -2.56 15.77
N ILE A 113 -9.91 -3.49 16.40
CA ILE A 113 -10.14 -4.83 15.86
C ILE A 113 -11.10 -4.78 14.67
N CYS A 114 -12.21 -4.02 14.76
CA CYS A 114 -13.14 -3.82 13.65
C CYS A 114 -12.48 -3.14 12.44
N ASN A 115 -11.51 -2.26 12.70
CA ASN A 115 -10.74 -1.56 11.68
C ASN A 115 -9.41 -2.26 11.34
N SER A 116 -9.19 -3.47 11.84
CA SER A 116 -8.03 -4.25 11.41
C SER A 116 -8.18 -4.63 9.93
N LEU A 117 -7.06 -4.76 9.23
CA LEU A 117 -7.05 -5.20 7.83
C LEU A 117 -7.73 -6.57 7.69
N GLY A 118 -7.42 -7.51 8.60
CA GLY A 118 -7.95 -8.87 8.59
C GLY A 118 -9.48 -8.94 8.68
N VAL A 119 -10.09 -8.09 9.51
CA VAL A 119 -11.55 -8.06 9.69
C VAL A 119 -12.24 -7.27 8.57
N LYS A 120 -11.73 -6.09 8.23
CA LYS A 120 -12.44 -5.18 7.31
C LYS A 120 -12.23 -5.54 5.82
N PHE A 121 -11.07 -6.10 5.48
CA PHE A 121 -10.71 -6.46 4.10
C PHE A 121 -10.15 -7.90 4.02
N PRO A 122 -10.97 -8.93 4.33
CA PRO A 122 -10.51 -10.31 4.40
C PRO A 122 -9.93 -10.83 3.07
N ARG A 123 -10.43 -10.35 1.92
CA ARG A 123 -9.87 -10.73 0.61
C ARG A 123 -8.47 -10.18 0.39
N ILE A 124 -8.19 -8.94 0.81
CA ILE A 124 -6.86 -8.33 0.73
C ILE A 124 -5.92 -8.98 1.75
N ALA A 125 -6.41 -9.29 2.95
CA ALA A 125 -5.64 -9.99 3.99
C ALA A 125 -5.15 -11.37 3.54
N LYS A 126 -5.86 -12.07 2.64
CA LYS A 126 -5.40 -13.33 2.03
C LYS A 126 -4.15 -13.16 1.15
N GLU A 127 -3.86 -11.94 0.70
CA GLU A 127 -2.64 -11.63 -0.03
C GLU A 127 -1.48 -11.22 0.89
N TRP A 128 -1.63 -11.32 2.22
CA TRP A 128 -0.53 -11.09 3.13
C TRP A 128 0.59 -12.09 2.88
N HIS A 129 1.82 -11.62 2.77
CA HIS A 129 2.94 -12.54 2.56
C HIS A 129 3.13 -13.42 3.81
N PRO A 130 3.25 -14.76 3.68
CA PRO A 130 3.22 -15.68 4.82
C PRO A 130 4.42 -15.54 5.77
N ILE A 131 5.62 -15.22 5.25
CA ILE A 131 6.87 -15.22 6.06
C ILE A 131 7.52 -13.83 6.15
N LYS A 132 7.53 -13.03 5.08
CA LYS A 132 8.29 -11.77 4.99
C LYS A 132 7.84 -10.64 5.93
N ASN A 133 6.70 -10.78 6.60
CA ASN A 133 6.21 -9.79 7.57
C ASN A 133 6.54 -10.16 9.03
N GLY A 134 7.27 -11.27 9.26
CA GLY A 134 7.54 -11.80 10.60
C GLY A 134 6.24 -12.08 11.34
N GLU A 135 6.20 -11.74 12.63
CA GLU A 135 5.03 -11.93 13.51
C GLU A 135 3.86 -10.97 13.23
N LEU A 136 4.03 -9.98 12.34
CA LEU A 136 2.96 -9.02 12.07
C LEU A 136 1.86 -9.67 11.23
N THR A 137 0.64 -9.69 11.77
CA THR A 137 -0.54 -10.24 11.09
C THR A 137 -1.46 -9.14 10.54
N PRO A 138 -2.37 -9.46 9.60
CA PRO A 138 -3.42 -8.54 9.17
C PRO A 138 -4.33 -8.03 10.30
N ASN A 139 -4.41 -8.74 11.43
CA ASN A 139 -5.26 -8.32 12.56
C ASN A 139 -4.58 -7.26 13.45
N ASP A 140 -3.27 -7.11 13.36
CA ASP A 140 -2.48 -6.18 14.19
C ASP A 140 -2.39 -4.77 13.60
N VAL A 141 -2.87 -4.58 12.36
CA VAL A 141 -2.72 -3.35 11.60
C VAL A 141 -4.06 -2.79 11.15
N SER A 142 -4.20 -1.46 11.21
CA SER A 142 -5.34 -0.76 10.62
C SER A 142 -5.35 -0.89 9.10
N TYR A 143 -6.53 -1.07 8.50
CA TYR A 143 -6.70 -1.06 7.04
C TYR A 143 -6.25 0.24 6.37
N SER A 144 -6.17 1.35 7.10
CA SER A 144 -5.76 2.66 6.58
C SER A 144 -4.28 2.98 6.85
N SER A 145 -3.52 2.03 7.38
CA SER A 145 -2.12 2.27 7.74
C SER A 145 -1.24 2.58 6.52
N HIS A 146 -0.36 3.56 6.65
CA HIS A 146 0.70 3.83 5.68
C HIS A 146 1.90 2.88 5.82
N LYS A 147 1.88 1.93 6.77
CA LYS A 147 2.95 0.95 6.93
C LYS A 147 3.07 0.09 5.67
N SER A 148 4.29 0.03 5.13
CA SER A 148 4.65 -0.82 4.00
C SER A 148 4.97 -2.24 4.45
N VAL A 149 4.24 -3.20 3.89
CA VAL A 149 4.34 -4.64 4.20
C VAL A 149 4.49 -5.45 2.91
N TRP A 150 4.88 -6.70 3.05
CA TRP A 150 4.99 -7.63 1.94
C TRP A 150 3.64 -8.30 1.64
N TRP A 151 3.33 -8.34 0.34
CA TRP A 151 2.15 -8.97 -0.24
C TRP A 151 2.57 -10.12 -1.14
N LYS A 152 1.69 -11.12 -1.30
CA LYS A 152 1.82 -12.23 -2.22
C LYS A 152 0.50 -12.51 -2.92
N CYS A 153 0.50 -12.50 -4.25
CA CYS A 153 -0.67 -12.85 -5.06
C CYS A 153 -0.67 -14.35 -5.32
N SER A 154 -1.86 -14.96 -5.39
CA SER A 154 -2.02 -16.39 -5.68
C SER A 154 -1.74 -16.78 -7.14
N LYS A 155 -1.66 -15.80 -8.05
CA LYS A 155 -1.47 -16.06 -9.51
C LYS A 155 -0.07 -16.53 -9.90
N GLY A 156 0.92 -16.38 -9.03
CA GLY A 156 2.29 -16.81 -9.31
C GLY A 156 3.11 -16.92 -8.03
N PHE A 157 3.99 -17.93 -7.98
CA PHE A 157 4.77 -18.23 -6.77
C PHE A 157 5.77 -17.12 -6.41
N ASP A 158 6.27 -16.41 -7.42
CA ASP A 158 7.19 -15.27 -7.35
C ASP A 158 6.46 -13.90 -7.36
N HIS A 159 5.13 -13.90 -7.24
CA HIS A 159 4.33 -12.68 -7.16
C HIS A 159 4.37 -12.02 -5.78
N ALA A 160 5.57 -11.65 -5.33
CA ALA A 160 5.80 -10.96 -4.06
C ALA A 160 6.24 -9.50 -4.26
N TRP A 161 5.61 -8.58 -3.52
CA TRP A 161 5.94 -7.15 -3.59
C TRP A 161 5.69 -6.42 -2.27
N LYS A 162 6.33 -5.26 -2.11
CA LYS A 162 6.16 -4.37 -0.95
C LYS A 162 5.24 -3.21 -1.33
N SER A 163 4.23 -2.94 -0.51
CA SER A 163 3.31 -1.80 -0.69
C SER A 163 2.67 -1.41 0.64
N SER A 164 2.20 -0.17 0.76
CA SER A 164 1.47 0.28 1.94
C SER A 164 0.09 -0.37 2.03
N ILE A 165 -0.40 -0.58 3.26
CA ILE A 165 -1.74 -1.16 3.49
C ILE A 165 -2.82 -0.25 2.91
N ASN A 166 -2.73 1.07 3.11
CA ASN A 166 -3.66 2.04 2.55
C ASN A 166 -3.71 2.03 1.00
N SER A 167 -2.58 1.78 0.33
CA SER A 167 -2.55 1.64 -1.13
C SER A 167 -3.31 0.41 -1.61
N ARG A 168 -3.31 -0.68 -0.84
CA ARG A 168 -4.08 -1.89 -1.19
C ARG A 168 -5.56 -1.73 -0.92
N THR A 169 -5.94 -1.07 0.16
CA THR A 169 -7.33 -0.95 0.61
C THR A 169 -8.04 0.26 -0.01
N SER A 170 -7.60 1.48 0.31
CA SER A 170 -8.29 2.72 -0.10
C SER A 170 -8.03 3.09 -1.55
N MET A 171 -6.82 2.84 -2.06
CA MET A 171 -6.48 3.10 -3.48
C MET A 171 -6.72 1.88 -4.38
N ASN A 172 -7.11 0.74 -3.80
CA ASN A 172 -7.42 -0.51 -4.51
C ASN A 172 -6.32 -0.98 -5.50
N THR A 173 -5.05 -0.79 -5.16
CA THR A 173 -3.94 -1.25 -6.01
C THR A 173 -3.82 -2.78 -5.97
N GLY A 174 -3.57 -3.38 -7.13
CA GLY A 174 -3.42 -4.83 -7.30
C GLY A 174 -1.97 -5.31 -7.29
N CYS A 175 -1.76 -6.54 -7.77
CA CYS A 175 -0.44 -7.11 -7.96
C CYS A 175 0.28 -6.44 -9.15
N PRO A 176 1.42 -5.75 -8.92
CA PRO A 176 2.15 -5.05 -9.99
C PRO A 176 2.78 -6.01 -11.02
N ILE A 177 2.91 -7.28 -10.66
CA ILE A 177 3.46 -8.32 -11.53
C ILE A 177 2.38 -8.79 -12.51
N CYS A 178 1.15 -9.03 -12.04
CA CYS A 178 0.02 -9.36 -12.91
C CYS A 178 -0.33 -8.24 -13.90
N SER A 179 -0.14 -6.98 -13.51
CA SER A 179 -0.39 -5.83 -14.38
C SER A 179 0.79 -5.46 -15.28
N GLY A 180 1.93 -6.17 -15.15
CA GLY A 180 3.13 -5.93 -15.97
C GLY A 180 3.96 -4.69 -15.58
N TYR A 181 3.70 -4.06 -14.44
CA TYR A 181 4.54 -2.98 -13.90
C TYR A 181 5.86 -3.50 -13.33
N LYS A 182 5.90 -4.77 -12.90
CA LYS A 182 7.12 -5.47 -12.48
C LYS A 182 7.25 -6.77 -13.26
N VAL A 183 8.40 -6.98 -13.90
CA VAL A 183 8.72 -8.24 -14.58
C VAL A 183 9.45 -9.17 -13.62
N VAL A 184 9.02 -10.41 -13.58
CA VAL A 184 9.63 -11.55 -12.88
C VAL A 184 9.62 -12.74 -13.83
N LYS A 185 10.22 -13.86 -13.43
CA LYS A 185 10.34 -15.03 -14.31
C LYS A 185 8.96 -15.50 -14.80
N SER A 186 8.00 -15.68 -13.90
CA SER A 186 6.67 -16.22 -14.24
C SER A 186 5.80 -15.33 -15.15
N ASN A 187 6.12 -14.05 -15.36
CA ASN A 187 5.37 -13.17 -16.26
C ASN A 187 6.21 -12.65 -17.44
N SER A 188 7.43 -13.15 -17.58
CA SER A 188 8.32 -12.85 -18.71
C SER A 188 7.78 -13.42 -20.02
N LEU A 189 8.16 -12.80 -21.15
CA LEU A 189 7.82 -13.34 -22.48
C LEU A 189 8.42 -14.74 -22.67
N ALA A 190 9.67 -14.95 -22.26
CA ALA A 190 10.35 -16.24 -22.35
C ALA A 190 9.57 -17.37 -21.67
N THR A 191 9.04 -17.12 -20.47
CA THR A 191 8.33 -18.15 -19.70
C THR A 191 6.89 -18.32 -20.18
N MET A 192 6.20 -17.22 -20.49
CA MET A 192 4.77 -17.28 -20.82
C MET A 192 4.51 -17.69 -22.27
N ASN A 193 5.42 -17.37 -23.21
CA ASN A 193 5.26 -17.67 -24.64
C ASN A 193 6.61 -18.02 -25.29
N PRO A 194 7.17 -19.21 -25.02
CA PRO A 194 8.47 -19.64 -25.56
C PRO A 194 8.57 -19.58 -27.09
N GLU A 195 7.49 -19.94 -27.80
CA GLU A 195 7.44 -19.93 -29.27
C GLU A 195 7.50 -18.52 -29.88
N ILE A 196 6.93 -17.53 -29.19
CA ILE A 196 7.07 -16.14 -29.61
C ILE A 196 8.45 -15.63 -29.22
N ALA A 197 8.95 -16.00 -28.04
CA ALA A 197 10.29 -15.63 -27.57
C ALA A 197 11.41 -16.14 -28.49
N SER A 198 11.25 -17.32 -29.11
CA SER A 198 12.24 -17.86 -30.06
C SER A 198 12.39 -17.00 -31.33
N GLN A 199 11.38 -16.20 -31.66
CA GLN A 199 11.39 -15.27 -32.80
C GLN A 199 11.99 -13.90 -32.46
N TRP A 200 12.63 -13.76 -31.29
CA TRP A 200 13.22 -12.52 -30.84
C TRP A 200 14.49 -12.17 -31.62
N HIS A 201 14.60 -10.92 -32.07
CA HIS A 201 15.83 -10.49 -32.72
C HIS A 201 16.85 -9.97 -31.70
N PHE A 202 17.73 -10.84 -31.19
CA PHE A 202 18.71 -10.50 -30.14
C PHE A 202 19.63 -9.33 -30.51
N LYS A 203 20.24 -9.33 -31.70
CA LYS A 203 21.15 -8.27 -32.13
C LYS A 203 20.49 -6.88 -32.19
N LYS A 204 19.29 -6.77 -32.78
CA LYS A 204 18.58 -5.48 -32.95
C LYS A 204 17.88 -4.97 -31.69
N ASN A 205 17.62 -5.83 -30.70
CA ASN A 205 17.02 -5.43 -29.42
C ASN A 205 18.06 -5.11 -28.32
N GLY A 206 19.36 -5.31 -28.60
CA GLY A 206 20.44 -4.98 -27.69
C GLY A 206 20.31 -5.72 -26.35
N LYS A 207 20.26 -4.97 -25.25
CA LYS A 207 20.17 -5.54 -23.88
C LYS A 207 18.77 -6.06 -23.52
N LEU A 208 17.73 -5.75 -24.31
CA LEU A 208 16.39 -6.29 -24.07
C LEU A 208 16.33 -7.74 -24.54
N ASN A 209 15.79 -8.60 -23.69
CA ASN A 209 15.65 -10.02 -23.97
C ASN A 209 14.25 -10.52 -23.52
N PRO A 210 13.82 -11.69 -24.01
CA PRO A 210 12.50 -12.23 -23.65
C PRO A 210 12.31 -12.50 -22.15
N GLU A 211 13.38 -12.69 -21.38
CA GLU A 211 13.32 -12.96 -19.93
C GLU A 211 13.01 -11.70 -19.11
N ASN A 212 13.36 -10.51 -19.63
CA ASN A 212 13.22 -9.24 -18.91
C ASN A 212 12.09 -8.33 -19.41
N VAL A 213 11.19 -8.85 -20.26
CA VAL A 213 10.02 -8.12 -20.76
C VAL A 213 8.71 -8.81 -20.39
N TYR A 214 7.69 -8.02 -20.05
CA TYR A 214 6.35 -8.54 -19.77
C TYR A 214 5.70 -9.10 -21.04
N TYR A 215 5.14 -10.31 -20.97
CA TYR A 215 4.62 -11.02 -22.14
C TYR A 215 3.48 -10.29 -22.88
N LYS A 216 2.70 -9.42 -22.21
CA LYS A 216 1.64 -8.59 -22.83
C LYS A 216 2.04 -7.12 -23.02
N SER A 217 3.33 -6.83 -23.05
CA SER A 217 3.83 -5.45 -23.16
C SER A 217 3.44 -4.80 -24.49
N HIS A 218 3.14 -3.50 -24.44
CA HIS A 218 2.96 -2.65 -25.62
C HIS A 218 4.29 -2.20 -26.25
N ARG A 219 5.44 -2.62 -25.69
CA ARG A 219 6.76 -2.28 -26.22
C ARG A 219 6.95 -2.85 -27.63
N LYS A 220 7.40 -1.99 -28.55
CA LYS A 220 7.71 -2.34 -29.95
C LYS A 220 9.16 -2.79 -30.07
N VAL A 221 9.36 -4.05 -30.44
CA VAL A 221 10.68 -4.71 -30.54
C VAL A 221 10.88 -5.31 -31.92
N TRP A 222 12.12 -5.66 -32.24
CA TRP A 222 12.48 -6.36 -33.47
C TRP A 222 12.27 -7.86 -33.33
N TRP A 223 11.69 -8.46 -34.36
CA TRP A 223 11.45 -9.89 -34.50
C TRP A 223 12.20 -10.42 -35.72
N LYS A 224 12.58 -11.70 -35.67
CA LYS A 224 13.15 -12.46 -36.78
C LYS A 224 12.35 -13.75 -36.96
N CYS A 225 11.88 -14.01 -38.17
CA CYS A 225 11.12 -15.22 -38.48
C CYS A 225 12.11 -16.35 -38.77
N PRO A 226 11.84 -17.60 -38.33
CA PRO A 226 12.67 -18.74 -38.71
C PRO A 226 12.52 -19.13 -40.19
N GLU A 227 11.43 -18.73 -40.86
CA GLU A 227 11.14 -19.09 -42.26
C GLU A 227 12.02 -18.37 -43.30
N GLY A 228 12.73 -17.32 -42.91
CA GLY A 228 13.58 -16.57 -43.84
C GLY A 228 14.49 -15.58 -43.14
N ASP A 229 15.74 -15.49 -43.58
CA ASP A 229 16.75 -14.64 -42.95
C ASP A 229 16.46 -13.14 -43.09
N ASP A 230 15.78 -12.72 -44.16
CA ASP A 230 15.34 -11.35 -44.39
C ASP A 230 13.98 -11.03 -43.73
N HIS A 231 13.40 -11.98 -42.99
CA HIS A 231 12.12 -11.80 -42.31
C HIS A 231 12.28 -11.08 -40.99
N GLU A 232 12.62 -9.80 -41.06
CA GLU A 232 12.82 -8.94 -39.90
C GLU A 232 11.80 -7.80 -39.86
N TRP A 233 11.15 -7.60 -38.71
CA TRP A 233 10.13 -6.57 -38.57
C TRP A 233 9.99 -6.05 -37.14
N ARG A 234 9.35 -4.87 -37.01
CA ARG A 234 9.02 -4.28 -35.71
C ARG A 234 7.54 -4.45 -35.42
N ALA A 235 7.23 -5.08 -34.28
CA ALA A 235 5.87 -5.22 -33.78
C ALA A 235 5.85 -5.13 -32.26
N THR A 236 4.69 -4.83 -31.68
CA THR A 236 4.54 -4.88 -30.22
C THR A 236 4.49 -6.32 -29.73
N ILE A 237 4.95 -6.58 -28.51
CA ILE A 237 4.85 -7.92 -27.93
C ILE A 237 3.38 -8.35 -27.86
N LYS A 238 2.50 -7.47 -27.36
CA LYS A 238 1.04 -7.72 -27.30
C LYS A 238 0.43 -8.11 -28.66
N SER A 239 0.83 -7.45 -29.75
CA SER A 239 0.32 -7.83 -31.08
C SER A 239 0.75 -9.23 -31.51
N ARG A 240 1.98 -9.66 -31.16
CA ARG A 240 2.44 -11.03 -31.43
C ARG A 240 1.63 -12.06 -30.66
N ILE A 241 1.36 -11.80 -29.38
CA ILE A 241 0.52 -12.66 -28.52
C ILE A 241 -0.89 -12.81 -29.08
N ASN A 242 -1.44 -11.75 -29.69
CA ASN A 242 -2.76 -11.78 -30.31
C ASN A 242 -2.78 -12.50 -31.67
N GLY A 243 -1.70 -13.22 -32.05
CA GLY A 243 -1.64 -14.03 -33.27
C GLY A 243 -1.14 -13.28 -34.51
N ILE A 244 -0.70 -12.03 -34.40
CA ILE A 244 -0.13 -11.31 -35.56
C ILE A 244 1.30 -11.82 -35.80
N GLY A 245 1.45 -12.62 -36.86
CA GLY A 245 2.70 -13.27 -37.28
C GLY A 245 3.63 -12.40 -38.13
N CYS A 246 4.49 -13.08 -38.90
CA CYS A 246 5.42 -12.44 -39.83
C CYS A 246 4.65 -11.77 -41.00
N PRO A 247 4.78 -10.45 -41.21
CA PRO A 247 4.10 -9.77 -42.31
C PRO A 247 4.69 -10.13 -43.69
N ILE A 248 5.91 -10.66 -43.72
CA ILE A 248 6.59 -11.08 -44.96
C ILE A 248 6.05 -12.45 -45.39
N CYS A 249 5.93 -13.41 -44.47
CA CYS A 249 5.26 -14.69 -44.73
C CYS A 249 3.82 -14.49 -45.22
N SER A 250 3.07 -13.54 -44.63
CA SER A 250 1.68 -13.27 -45.03
C SER A 250 1.54 -12.36 -46.25
N GLY A 251 2.62 -12.03 -46.97
CA GLY A 251 2.59 -11.17 -48.16
C GLY A 251 2.18 -9.71 -47.93
N ARG A 252 2.12 -9.24 -46.67
CA ARG A 252 1.75 -7.85 -46.30
C ARG A 252 2.95 -6.90 -46.34
N LYS A 253 4.16 -7.43 -46.36
CA LYS A 253 5.42 -6.67 -46.48
C LYS A 253 6.33 -7.36 -47.48
N VAL A 254 6.86 -6.59 -48.43
CA VAL A 254 7.84 -7.08 -49.40
C VAL A 254 9.21 -7.23 -48.73
N ALA A 255 9.90 -8.31 -49.07
CA ALA A 255 11.27 -8.65 -48.74
C ALA A 255 11.93 -9.33 -49.96
N LYS A 256 13.22 -9.64 -49.87
CA LYS A 256 13.95 -10.26 -50.98
C LYS A 256 13.41 -11.64 -51.30
N SER A 257 12.96 -12.39 -50.29
CA SER A 257 12.48 -13.75 -50.45
C SER A 257 11.04 -13.87 -50.96
N ASN A 258 10.26 -12.78 -51.02
CA ASN A 258 8.81 -12.87 -51.28
C ASN A 258 8.27 -11.87 -52.32
N SER A 259 9.14 -11.17 -53.05
CA SER A 259 8.71 -10.27 -54.13
C SER A 259 8.02 -11.05 -55.26
N LEU A 260 7.22 -10.35 -56.07
CA LEU A 260 6.43 -10.96 -57.14
C LEU A 260 7.34 -11.69 -58.15
N ALA A 261 8.45 -11.05 -58.54
CA ALA A 261 9.41 -11.64 -59.48
C ALA A 261 10.11 -12.90 -58.94
N ILE A 262 10.29 -12.99 -57.61
CA ILE A 262 10.93 -14.15 -57.00
C ILE A 262 9.94 -15.30 -56.84
N ARG A 263 8.70 -15.02 -56.41
CA ARG A 263 7.70 -16.07 -56.15
C ARG A 263 6.90 -16.50 -57.38
N TYR A 264 6.70 -15.59 -58.31
CA TYR A 264 5.87 -15.78 -59.50
C TYR A 264 6.57 -15.16 -60.72
N PRO A 265 7.74 -15.71 -61.14
CA PRO A 265 8.53 -15.14 -62.22
C PRO A 265 7.73 -15.03 -63.52
N GLU A 266 6.87 -16.01 -63.82
CA GLU A 266 6.02 -15.98 -65.02
C GLU A 266 4.99 -14.85 -64.97
N ILE A 267 4.43 -14.54 -63.80
CA ILE A 267 3.52 -13.40 -63.63
C ILE A 267 4.28 -12.07 -63.72
N ALA A 268 5.50 -12.02 -63.19
CA ALA A 268 6.34 -10.82 -63.27
C ALA A 268 6.78 -10.50 -64.71
N LYS A 269 6.88 -11.48 -65.61
CA LYS A 269 7.11 -11.23 -67.06
C LYS A 269 5.94 -10.48 -67.71
N LEU A 270 4.74 -10.62 -67.18
CA LEU A 270 3.54 -9.90 -67.65
C LEU A 270 3.48 -8.44 -67.14
N TRP A 271 4.51 -7.98 -66.42
CA TRP A 271 4.54 -6.64 -65.84
C TRP A 271 4.72 -5.53 -66.89
N ASN A 272 3.72 -4.67 -67.03
CA ASN A 272 3.81 -3.50 -67.92
C ASN A 272 4.58 -2.36 -67.24
N LYS A 273 5.87 -2.21 -67.57
CA LYS A 273 6.74 -1.17 -66.99
C LYS A 273 6.25 0.26 -67.28
N GLU A 274 5.80 0.53 -68.49
CA GLU A 274 5.42 1.88 -68.92
C GLU A 274 4.19 2.40 -68.17
N LYS A 275 3.18 1.54 -67.96
CA LYS A 275 1.95 1.91 -67.25
C LYS A 275 2.12 1.93 -65.73
N ASN A 276 3.05 1.16 -65.18
CA ASN A 276 3.23 1.02 -63.73
C ASN A 276 4.22 2.02 -63.11
N GLY A 277 4.89 2.85 -63.94
CA GLY A 277 5.78 3.92 -63.47
C GLY A 277 6.92 3.40 -62.60
N GLU A 278 7.02 3.90 -61.36
CA GLU A 278 8.10 3.56 -60.41
C GLU A 278 7.90 2.21 -59.69
N LEU A 279 6.73 1.56 -59.83
CA LEU A 279 6.48 0.27 -59.19
C LEU A 279 7.31 -0.84 -59.84
N SER A 280 7.93 -1.69 -59.01
CA SER A 280 8.75 -2.81 -59.45
C SER A 280 8.24 -4.14 -58.89
N PRO A 281 8.20 -5.22 -59.71
CA PRO A 281 7.90 -6.56 -59.23
C PRO A 281 9.12 -7.24 -58.58
N TYR A 282 10.31 -6.64 -58.73
CA TYR A 282 11.58 -7.13 -58.20
C TYR A 282 11.80 -6.65 -56.77
N PRO A 283 12.62 -7.35 -55.98
CA PRO A 283 12.91 -6.92 -54.61
C PRO A 283 13.68 -5.58 -54.61
N VAL A 284 13.44 -4.79 -53.56
CA VAL A 284 14.15 -3.54 -53.27
C VAL A 284 15.44 -3.81 -52.50
#